data_AF-A0A3P7MAM3-F1
#
_entry.id   AF-A0A3P7MAM3-F1
#
_cell.length_a   1.000
_cell.length_b   1.000
_cell.length_c   1.000
_cell.angle_alpha   90.00
_cell.angle_beta   90.00
_cell.angle_gamma   90.00
#
_symmetry.space_group_name_H-M   'P 1'
#
loop_
_entity.id
_entity.type
_entity.pdbx_description
1 polymer ?
#
loop_
_entity_poly.entity_id
_entity_poly.type
_entity_poly.pdbx_seq_one_letter_code
_entity_poly.pdbx_strand_id
1 'polypeptide(L)'
;MANVNLTKWEGRGLRLREYQKEGVNVMDSWYKAGHGGINGDEMGLGKTCQAIMLMLRMKFRGKGSFLVLCPLSVVDHWVAEIERFSCGLLNPVPFLGSEKACHSSLKHLARLLKNTVFVVPYHIFRRDSQLLSNFQVKSKLSFNVIIVDEAHNLKNTSTQLAEKLKPYKGKAWFLLMTGTPIQNHTGELYSLLTFVDPVRSLSSQLETKISGICRH
;
A
#
# COMPACT_ATOMS: atom_id res chain seq x y z
N MET A 1 -19.55 -8.63 0.26
CA MET A 1 -18.73 -7.41 0.41
C MET A 1 -18.87 -6.95 1.85
N ALA A 2 -17.80 -6.75 2.62
CA ALA A 2 -17.94 -6.15 3.95
C ALA A 2 -18.49 -4.73 3.76
N ASN A 3 -19.60 -4.42 4.44
CA ASN A 3 -20.48 -3.27 4.20
C ASN A 3 -19.76 -1.92 4.35
N VAL A 4 -19.02 -1.50 3.33
CA VAL A 4 -18.82 -0.09 3.04
C VAL A 4 -20.21 0.48 2.82
N ASN A 5 -20.56 1.55 3.54
CA ASN A 5 -21.86 2.18 3.38
C ASN A 5 -21.97 2.77 1.95
N LEU A 6 -22.50 1.98 1.03
CA LEU A 6 -22.58 2.28 -0.40
C LEU A 6 -23.44 3.52 -0.66
N THR A 7 -24.42 3.83 0.18
CA THR A 7 -25.27 5.01 0.01
C THR A 7 -24.51 6.31 0.31
N LYS A 8 -23.59 6.32 1.29
CA LYS A 8 -22.69 7.46 1.53
C LYS A 8 -21.70 7.69 0.39
N TRP A 9 -21.32 6.61 -0.29
CA TRP A 9 -20.44 6.60 -1.45
C TRP A 9 -21.12 7.12 -2.72
N GLU A 10 -22.29 6.57 -3.01
CA GLU A 10 -23.13 6.96 -4.15
C GLU A 10 -23.61 8.40 -4.00
N GLY A 11 -23.95 8.85 -2.78
CA GLY A 11 -24.30 10.24 -2.49
C GLY A 11 -23.16 11.25 -2.70
N ARG A 12 -21.90 10.78 -2.79
CA ARG A 12 -20.74 11.60 -3.18
C ARG A 12 -20.35 11.44 -4.65
N GLY A 13 -21.17 10.72 -5.44
CA GLY A 13 -20.89 10.42 -6.85
C GLY A 13 -19.72 9.45 -7.05
N LEU A 14 -19.29 8.73 -6.01
CA LEU A 14 -18.17 7.79 -6.10
C LEU A 14 -18.69 6.42 -6.55
N ARG A 15 -18.35 6.03 -7.78
CA ARG A 15 -18.63 4.69 -8.32
C ARG A 15 -17.35 4.06 -8.86
N LEU A 16 -17.08 2.83 -8.43
CA LEU A 16 -16.03 2.00 -9.02
C LEU A 16 -16.51 1.43 -10.34
N ARG A 17 -15.64 1.48 -11.34
CA ARG A 17 -15.86 0.76 -12.61
C ARG A 17 -15.74 -0.74 -12.37
N GLU A 18 -16.38 -1.57 -13.20
CA GLU A 18 -16.40 -3.02 -12.99
C GLU A 18 -14.98 -3.64 -12.93
N TYR A 19 -14.09 -3.22 -13.83
CA TYR A 19 -12.69 -3.69 -13.80
C TYR A 19 -11.97 -3.32 -12.49
N GLN A 20 -12.31 -2.18 -11.87
CA GLN A 20 -11.72 -1.79 -10.58
C GLN A 20 -12.23 -2.68 -9.45
N LYS A 21 -13.52 -3.08 -9.49
CA LYS A 21 -14.08 -4.03 -8.52
C LYS A 21 -13.41 -5.39 -8.65
N GLU A 22 -13.19 -5.85 -9.88
CA GLU A 22 -12.46 -7.09 -10.17
C GLU A 22 -11.02 -7.03 -9.67
N GLY A 23 -10.28 -5.96 -9.97
CA GLY A 23 -8.92 -5.75 -9.46
C GLY A 23 -8.85 -5.81 -7.93
N VAL A 24 -9.79 -5.15 -7.25
CA VAL A 24 -9.89 -5.23 -5.77
C VAL A 24 -10.20 -6.65 -5.29
N ASN A 25 -11.04 -7.41 -5.99
CA ASN A 25 -11.34 -8.80 -5.64
C ASN A 25 -10.12 -9.71 -5.83
N VAL A 26 -9.36 -9.52 -6.91
CA VAL A 26 -8.10 -10.22 -7.15
C VAL A 26 -7.10 -9.93 -6.04
N MET A 27 -6.87 -8.66 -5.70
CA MET A 27 -5.98 -8.29 -4.60
C MET A 27 -6.45 -8.83 -3.25
N ASP A 28 -7.76 -8.85 -2.99
CA ASP A 28 -8.35 -9.45 -1.79
C ASP A 28 -8.12 -10.97 -1.73
N SER A 29 -8.10 -11.66 -2.87
CA SER A 29 -7.80 -13.09 -2.96
C SER A 29 -6.34 -13.39 -2.57
N TRP A 30 -5.38 -12.57 -3.01
CA TRP A 30 -3.97 -12.69 -2.65
C TRP A 30 -3.77 -12.53 -1.13
N TYR A 31 -4.44 -11.53 -0.56
CA TYR A 31 -4.44 -11.33 0.89
C TYR A 31 -4.96 -12.55 1.66
N LYS A 32 -6.10 -13.14 1.24
CA LYS A 32 -6.66 -14.35 1.86
C LYS A 32 -5.74 -15.56 1.70
N ALA A 33 -5.05 -15.66 0.57
CA ALA A 33 -4.08 -16.70 0.29
C ALA A 33 -2.75 -16.53 1.05
N GLY A 34 -2.58 -15.41 1.77
CA GLY A 34 -1.42 -15.16 2.64
C GLY A 34 -0.16 -14.70 1.92
N HIS A 35 -0.26 -14.28 0.65
CA HIS A 35 0.87 -13.74 -0.11
C HIS A 35 0.57 -12.32 -0.59
N GLY A 36 1.60 -11.48 -0.70
CA GLY A 36 1.44 -10.15 -1.28
C GLY A 36 1.18 -10.19 -2.80
N GLY A 37 1.09 -9.02 -3.44
CA GLY A 37 0.90 -8.97 -4.89
C GLY A 37 1.47 -7.74 -5.56
N ILE A 38 1.47 -7.78 -6.89
CA ILE A 38 1.85 -6.67 -7.76
C ILE A 38 0.62 -6.30 -8.59
N ASN A 39 0.13 -5.07 -8.44
CA ASN A 39 -0.88 -4.49 -9.31
C ASN A 39 -0.18 -3.74 -10.45
N GLY A 40 -0.26 -4.32 -11.65
CA GLY A 40 0.38 -3.86 -12.86
C GLY A 40 -0.56 -3.12 -13.81
N ASP A 41 -1.78 -2.75 -13.39
CA ASP A 41 -2.74 -2.02 -14.22
C ASP A 41 -2.10 -0.78 -14.84
N GLU A 42 -2.53 -0.42 -16.05
CA GLU A 42 -2.00 0.74 -16.77
C GLU A 42 -2.19 2.06 -15.98
N MET A 43 -1.36 3.05 -16.32
CA MET A 43 -1.48 4.39 -15.74
C MET A 43 -2.85 4.99 -16.08
N GLY A 44 -3.49 5.65 -15.12
CA GLY A 44 -4.83 6.24 -15.32
C GLY A 44 -6.02 5.30 -15.07
N LEU A 45 -5.82 3.99 -14.89
CA LEU A 45 -6.91 3.06 -14.57
C LEU A 45 -7.44 3.15 -13.12
N GLY A 46 -6.82 3.95 -12.27
CA GLY A 46 -7.27 4.21 -10.90
C GLY A 46 -6.76 3.21 -9.87
N LYS A 47 -5.49 2.78 -9.99
CA LYS A 47 -4.82 1.89 -9.02
C LYS A 47 -4.91 2.39 -7.57
N THR A 48 -4.73 3.70 -7.36
CA THR A 48 -4.86 4.37 -6.06
C THR A 48 -6.22 4.07 -5.42
N CYS A 49 -7.31 4.25 -6.17
CA CYS A 49 -8.65 3.97 -5.70
C CYS A 49 -8.83 2.48 -5.32
N GLN A 50 -8.36 1.56 -6.16
CA GLN A 50 -8.41 0.13 -5.86
C GLN A 50 -7.63 -0.22 -4.57
N ALA A 51 -6.45 0.36 -4.38
CA ALA A 51 -5.65 0.16 -3.18
C ALA A 51 -6.35 0.70 -1.92
N ILE A 52 -7.00 1.87 -2.00
CA ILE A 52 -7.82 2.41 -0.90
C ILE A 52 -8.99 1.47 -0.59
N MET A 53 -9.60 0.83 -1.60
CA MET A 53 -10.70 -0.11 -1.38
C MET A 53 -10.25 -1.35 -0.65
N LEU A 54 -9.06 -1.83 -1.01
CA LEU A 54 -8.44 -2.94 -0.32
C LEU A 54 -8.15 -2.58 1.15
N MET A 55 -7.61 -1.39 1.42
CA MET A 55 -7.39 -0.89 2.79
C MET A 55 -8.69 -0.85 3.59
N LEU A 56 -9.79 -0.35 3.00
CA LEU A 56 -11.11 -0.36 3.64
C LEU A 56 -11.57 -1.78 3.98
N ARG A 57 -11.46 -2.73 3.05
CA ARG A 57 -11.81 -4.14 3.30
C ARG A 57 -10.99 -4.73 4.44
N MET A 58 -9.69 -4.44 4.49
CA MET A 58 -8.78 -4.89 5.55
C MET A 58 -9.13 -4.25 6.90
N LYS A 59 -9.49 -2.97 6.91
CA LYS A 59 -10.02 -2.29 8.10
C LYS A 59 -11.24 -3.00 8.67
N PHE A 60 -12.22 -3.34 7.84
CA PHE A 60 -13.42 -4.07 8.29
C PHE A 60 -13.12 -5.49 8.79
N ARG A 61 -11.94 -6.05 8.47
CA ARG A 61 -11.42 -7.30 9.03
C ARG A 61 -10.54 -7.10 10.28
N GLY A 62 -10.53 -5.89 10.85
CA GLY A 62 -9.79 -5.57 12.06
C GLY A 62 -8.31 -5.27 11.85
N LYS A 63 -7.83 -5.04 10.61
CA LYS A 63 -6.45 -4.61 10.33
C LYS A 63 -6.38 -3.09 10.35
N GLY A 64 -5.48 -2.54 11.15
CA GLY A 64 -5.64 -1.16 11.62
C GLY A 64 -4.69 -0.12 11.00
N SER A 65 -3.56 -0.56 10.49
CA SER A 65 -2.41 0.30 10.31
C SER A 65 -1.79 0.08 8.95
N PHE A 66 -1.93 1.11 8.11
CA PHE A 66 -1.50 1.09 6.73
C PHE A 66 -0.31 2.02 6.56
N LEU A 67 0.65 1.59 5.75
CA LEU A 67 1.77 2.41 5.31
C LEU A 67 1.72 2.47 3.78
N VAL A 68 1.72 3.68 3.23
CA VAL A 68 1.86 3.95 1.81
C VAL A 68 3.24 4.58 1.60
N LEU A 69 4.07 3.93 0.79
CA LEU A 69 5.34 4.47 0.31
C LEU A 69 5.16 4.95 -1.12
N CYS A 70 5.50 6.20 -1.39
CA CYS A 70 5.30 6.82 -2.70
C CYS A 70 6.37 7.90 -2.99
N PRO A 71 6.50 8.37 -4.24
CA PRO A 71 7.24 9.58 -4.55
C PRO A 71 6.70 10.80 -3.79
N LEU A 72 7.58 11.76 -3.45
CA LEU A 72 7.17 12.97 -2.73
C LEU A 72 6.07 13.75 -3.47
N SER A 73 6.15 13.80 -4.80
CA SER A 73 5.23 14.54 -5.67
C SER A 73 3.78 14.04 -5.62
N VAL A 74 3.52 12.82 -5.15
CA VAL A 74 2.17 12.23 -5.13
C VAL A 74 1.60 12.07 -3.71
N VAL A 75 2.30 12.54 -2.68
CA VAL A 75 1.83 12.46 -1.28
C VAL A 75 0.48 13.16 -1.11
N ASP A 76 0.37 14.39 -1.57
CA ASP A 76 -0.86 15.18 -1.44
C ASP A 76 -2.02 14.54 -2.23
N HIS A 77 -1.71 13.95 -3.39
CA HIS A 77 -2.67 13.19 -4.17
C HIS A 77 -3.19 11.96 -3.39
N TRP A 78 -2.29 11.20 -2.75
CA TRP A 78 -2.66 10.08 -1.88
C TRP A 78 -3.54 10.52 -0.71
N VAL A 79 -3.17 11.60 -0.03
CA VAL A 79 -3.96 12.15 1.09
C VAL A 79 -5.37 12.50 0.62
N ALA A 80 -5.49 13.30 -0.47
CA ALA A 80 -6.77 13.72 -1.01
C ALA A 80 -7.65 12.53 -1.46
N GLU A 81 -7.06 11.55 -2.14
CA GLU A 81 -7.79 10.37 -2.60
C GLU A 81 -8.23 9.48 -1.44
N ILE A 82 -7.41 9.32 -0.38
CA ILE A 82 -7.81 8.60 0.83
C ILE A 82 -8.99 9.33 1.51
N GLU A 83 -8.95 10.64 1.65
CA GLU A 83 -10.07 11.41 2.25
C GLU A 83 -11.35 11.28 1.43
N ARG A 84 -11.21 11.41 0.11
CA ARG A 84 -12.31 11.30 -0.86
C ARG A 84 -12.95 9.91 -0.82
N PHE A 85 -12.17 8.87 -1.07
CA PHE A 85 -12.68 7.50 -1.24
C PHE A 85 -12.96 6.82 0.09
N SER A 86 -12.20 7.07 1.16
CA SER A 86 -12.50 6.44 2.45
C SER A 86 -13.74 6.99 3.13
N CYS A 87 -14.27 8.14 2.70
CA CYS A 87 -15.44 8.79 3.29
C CYS A 87 -15.31 8.99 4.82
N GLY A 88 -14.10 9.28 5.30
CA GLY A 88 -13.76 9.47 6.72
C GLY A 88 -13.54 8.17 7.50
N LEU A 89 -13.53 7.01 6.83
CA LEU A 89 -13.22 5.73 7.46
C LEU A 89 -11.70 5.52 7.59
N LEU A 90 -10.89 6.16 6.77
CA LEU A 90 -9.44 6.15 6.91
C LEU A 90 -8.96 7.58 7.20
N ASN A 91 -7.90 7.68 7.99
CA ASN A 91 -7.29 8.94 8.37
C ASN A 91 -5.88 9.01 7.76
N PRO A 92 -5.68 9.73 6.64
CA PRO A 92 -4.36 9.88 6.06
C PRO A 92 -3.50 10.80 6.92
N VAL A 93 -2.25 10.41 7.14
CA VAL A 93 -1.25 11.20 7.88
C VAL A 93 0.02 11.25 7.04
N PRO A 94 0.33 12.41 6.39
CA PRO A 94 1.58 12.57 5.68
C PRO A 94 2.76 12.66 6.66
N PHE A 95 3.80 11.85 6.44
CA PHE A 95 5.03 11.86 7.24
C PHE A 95 6.18 12.45 6.42
N LEU A 96 6.47 13.74 6.63
CA LEU A 96 7.47 14.48 5.86
C LEU A 96 8.79 14.72 6.62
N GLY A 97 9.08 13.91 7.66
CA GLY A 97 10.37 13.95 8.39
C GLY A 97 10.42 14.88 9.61
N SER A 98 9.30 15.52 9.98
CA SER A 98 9.21 16.40 11.15
C SER A 98 8.49 15.70 12.31
N GLU A 99 9.22 15.36 13.38
CA GLU A 99 8.65 14.73 14.59
C GLU A 99 7.60 15.63 15.25
N LYS A 100 7.75 16.97 15.16
CA LYS A 100 6.84 17.97 15.74
C LYS A 100 5.50 18.06 15.02
N ALA A 101 5.51 18.11 13.68
CA ALA A 101 4.29 18.16 12.87
C ALA A 101 3.49 16.84 12.97
N CYS A 102 4.21 15.73 13.12
CA CYS A 102 3.62 14.42 13.36
C CYS A 102 3.02 14.34 14.78
N HIS A 103 3.78 14.74 15.82
CA HIS A 103 3.33 14.65 17.22
C HIS A 103 2.10 15.50 17.54
N SER A 104 1.99 16.72 16.98
CA SER A 104 0.81 17.57 17.21
C SER A 104 -0.45 16.91 16.66
N SER A 105 -0.36 16.36 15.44
CA SER A 105 -1.44 15.59 14.81
C SER A 105 -1.75 14.30 15.57
N LEU A 106 -0.74 13.67 16.20
CA LEU A 106 -0.84 12.34 16.78
C LEU A 106 -1.23 12.26 18.26
N LYS A 107 -1.04 13.32 19.05
CA LYS A 107 -1.53 13.36 20.45
C LYS A 107 -3.05 13.12 20.55
N HIS A 108 -3.80 13.42 19.50
CA HIS A 108 -5.22 13.07 19.38
C HIS A 108 -5.47 11.70 18.72
N LEU A 109 -4.51 11.14 18.00
CA LEU A 109 -4.65 9.90 17.21
C LEU A 109 -4.23 8.62 17.94
N ALA A 110 -3.69 8.69 19.17
CA ALA A 110 -3.34 7.49 19.95
C ALA A 110 -4.53 6.53 20.16
N ARG A 111 -5.78 7.04 20.16
CA ARG A 111 -7.02 6.24 20.16
C ARG A 111 -7.47 5.75 18.76
N LEU A 112 -6.91 6.31 17.68
CA LEU A 112 -7.37 6.14 16.29
C LEU A 112 -6.39 5.36 15.41
N LEU A 113 -5.34 4.77 15.97
CA LEU A 113 -4.30 4.01 15.24
C LEU A 113 -4.85 2.88 14.34
N LYS A 114 -6.09 2.42 14.56
CA LYS A 114 -6.77 1.41 13.73
C LYS A 114 -7.32 1.94 12.39
N ASN A 115 -7.28 3.24 12.14
CA ASN A 115 -7.80 3.83 10.91
C ASN A 115 -6.73 4.64 10.16
N THR A 116 -5.51 4.68 10.69
CA THR A 116 -4.49 5.59 10.20
C THR A 116 -3.77 5.00 8.99
N VAL A 117 -3.65 5.82 7.94
CA VAL A 117 -2.86 5.53 6.76
C VAL A 117 -1.68 6.49 6.74
N PHE A 118 -0.49 5.99 7.03
CA PHE A 118 0.73 6.80 6.97
C PHE A 118 1.19 6.89 5.52
N VAL A 119 1.28 8.11 5.00
CA VAL A 119 1.77 8.36 3.63
C VAL A 119 3.18 8.92 3.74
N VAL A 120 4.18 8.16 3.28
CA VAL A 120 5.59 8.46 3.54
C VAL A 120 6.37 8.52 2.22
N PRO A 121 7.05 9.63 1.91
CA PRO A 121 7.94 9.71 0.78
C PRO A 121 9.11 8.73 0.89
N TYR A 122 9.55 8.18 -0.23
CA TYR A 122 10.71 7.28 -0.26
C TYR A 122 11.98 7.85 0.40
N HIS A 123 12.31 9.11 0.12
CA HIS A 123 13.53 9.72 0.66
C HIS A 123 13.46 9.89 2.19
N ILE A 124 12.28 10.19 2.75
CA ILE A 124 12.08 10.27 4.20
C ILE A 124 12.22 8.88 4.82
N PHE A 125 11.59 7.86 4.24
CA PHE A 125 11.74 6.49 4.72
C PHE A 125 13.22 6.03 4.68
N ARG A 126 13.97 6.41 3.64
CA ARG A 126 15.41 6.13 3.48
C ARG A 126 16.31 6.95 4.40
N ARG A 127 15.98 8.19 4.76
CA ARG A 127 16.83 9.03 5.63
C ARG A 127 16.50 8.82 7.10
N ASP A 128 15.21 8.80 7.42
CA ASP A 128 14.68 8.93 8.77
C ASP A 128 13.95 7.67 9.26
N SER A 129 14.42 6.48 8.85
CA SER A 129 13.83 5.23 9.34
C SER A 129 13.92 5.10 10.86
N GLN A 130 14.91 5.74 11.50
CA GLN A 130 15.04 5.78 12.94
C GLN A 130 13.91 6.59 13.60
N LEU A 131 13.49 7.71 12.98
CA LEU A 131 12.34 8.46 13.48
C LEU A 131 11.06 7.64 13.37
N LEU A 132 10.85 6.97 12.23
CA LEU A 132 9.70 6.08 12.05
C LEU A 132 9.74 4.89 13.01
N SER A 133 10.91 4.27 13.23
CA SER A 133 11.05 3.15 14.17
C SER A 133 10.85 3.59 15.61
N ASN A 134 11.43 4.73 16.02
CA ASN A 134 11.21 5.31 17.34
C ASN A 134 9.74 5.64 17.55
N PHE A 135 9.09 6.15 16.51
CA PHE A 135 7.67 6.40 16.50
C PHE A 135 6.86 5.10 16.66
N GLN A 136 7.20 4.04 15.91
CA GLN A 136 6.56 2.74 16.04
C GLN A 136 6.69 2.14 17.45
N VAL A 137 7.87 2.25 18.05
CA VAL A 137 8.13 1.76 19.41
C VAL A 137 7.31 2.56 20.43
N LYS A 138 7.40 3.90 20.40
CA LYS A 138 6.67 4.78 21.33
C LYS A 138 5.15 4.59 21.24
N SER A 139 4.62 4.44 20.03
CA SER A 139 3.19 4.32 19.78
C SER A 139 2.68 2.88 19.71
N LYS A 140 3.53 1.87 19.95
CA LYS A 140 3.23 0.44 19.79
C LYS A 140 2.56 0.13 18.43
N LEU A 141 2.98 0.86 17.39
CA LEU A 141 2.42 0.77 16.05
C LEU A 141 3.13 -0.33 15.27
N SER A 142 2.38 -1.31 14.79
CA SER A 142 2.86 -2.27 13.80
C SER A 142 2.13 -2.00 12.49
N PHE A 143 2.80 -1.95 11.34
CA PHE A 143 2.12 -1.87 10.05
C PHE A 143 1.69 -3.28 9.62
N ASN A 144 0.40 -3.47 9.34
CA ASN A 144 -0.10 -4.75 8.87
C ASN A 144 -0.14 -4.84 7.34
N VAL A 145 -0.19 -3.68 6.69
CA VAL A 145 -0.35 -3.55 5.25
C VAL A 145 0.58 -2.45 4.78
N ILE A 146 1.43 -2.78 3.81
CA ILE A 146 2.36 -1.85 3.19
C ILE A 146 2.06 -1.81 1.71
N ILE A 147 1.75 -0.61 1.22
CA ILE A 147 1.51 -0.32 -0.18
C ILE A 147 2.73 0.45 -0.69
N VAL A 148 3.27 0.03 -1.81
CA VAL A 148 4.42 0.66 -2.45
C VAL A 148 4.01 1.12 -3.84
N ASP A 149 3.88 2.43 -4.01
CA ASP A 149 3.45 3.08 -5.24
C ASP A 149 4.63 3.44 -6.14
N GLU A 150 4.45 3.31 -7.46
CA GLU A 150 5.55 3.34 -8.41
C GLU A 150 6.71 2.44 -7.97
N ALA A 151 6.39 1.16 -7.71
CA ALA A 151 7.30 0.15 -7.20
C ALA A 151 8.50 -0.13 -8.12
N HIS A 152 8.47 0.35 -9.36
CA HIS A 152 9.67 0.39 -10.21
C HIS A 152 10.81 1.21 -9.57
N ASN A 153 10.53 2.14 -8.64
CA ASN A 153 11.56 2.82 -7.85
C ASN A 153 12.29 1.90 -6.83
N LEU A 154 11.81 0.66 -6.64
CA LEU A 154 12.49 -0.39 -5.88
C LEU A 154 13.52 -1.19 -6.71
N LYS A 155 13.62 -0.95 -8.03
CA LYS A 155 14.46 -1.69 -9.01
C LYS A 155 15.88 -2.03 -8.53
N ASN A 156 16.49 -1.14 -7.76
CA ASN A 156 17.78 -1.42 -7.15
C ASN A 156 17.55 -2.18 -5.84
N THR A 157 17.40 -3.50 -5.93
CA THR A 157 17.17 -4.46 -4.83
C THR A 157 18.27 -4.43 -3.75
N SER A 158 19.38 -3.76 -4.03
CA SER A 158 20.49 -3.40 -3.13
C SER A 158 20.35 -2.01 -2.46
N THR A 159 19.20 -1.33 -2.62
CA THR A 159 18.98 -0.01 -2.02
C THR A 159 18.67 -0.08 -0.55
N GLN A 160 19.09 0.97 0.16
CA GLN A 160 18.71 1.25 1.55
C GLN A 160 17.20 1.08 1.82
N LEU A 161 16.34 1.22 0.80
CA LEU A 161 14.89 1.03 0.91
C LEU A 161 14.51 -0.44 1.12
N ALA A 162 15.05 -1.37 0.33
CA ALA A 162 14.78 -2.80 0.48
C ALA A 162 15.27 -3.33 1.84
N GLU A 163 16.47 -2.90 2.27
CA GLU A 163 17.02 -3.20 3.59
C GLU A 163 16.10 -2.72 4.71
N LYS A 164 15.62 -1.47 4.63
CA LYS A 164 14.70 -0.91 5.62
C LYS A 164 13.31 -1.54 5.60
N LEU A 165 12.93 -2.21 4.52
CA LEU A 165 11.68 -2.96 4.43
C LEU A 165 11.79 -4.41 4.93
N LYS A 166 13.00 -4.97 5.03
CA LYS A 166 13.20 -6.33 5.56
C LYS A 166 12.52 -6.61 6.90
N PRO A 167 12.55 -5.70 7.91
CA PRO A 167 11.92 -5.95 9.21
C PRO A 167 10.40 -6.18 9.15
N TYR A 168 9.76 -5.75 8.06
CA TYR A 168 8.32 -5.89 7.82
C TYR A 168 7.97 -7.17 7.06
N LYS A 169 8.93 -7.82 6.40
CA LYS A 169 8.70 -9.09 5.70
C LYS A 169 8.21 -10.15 6.68
N GLY A 170 7.14 -10.86 6.32
CA GLY A 170 6.49 -11.86 7.17
C GLY A 170 5.60 -11.28 8.28
N LYS A 171 5.61 -9.96 8.52
CA LYS A 171 4.75 -9.29 9.52
C LYS A 171 3.66 -8.45 8.87
N ALA A 172 3.98 -7.82 7.74
CA ALA A 172 3.07 -7.02 6.94
C ALA A 172 2.77 -7.70 5.60
N TRP A 173 1.55 -7.47 5.11
CA TRP A 173 1.18 -7.83 3.74
C TRP A 173 1.57 -6.71 2.78
N PHE A 174 2.17 -7.06 1.64
CA PHE A 174 2.70 -6.09 0.68
C PHE A 174 1.88 -6.04 -0.61
N LEU A 175 1.54 -4.82 -1.04
CA LEU A 175 1.04 -4.52 -2.37
C LEU A 175 2.02 -3.61 -3.08
N LEU A 176 2.57 -4.07 -4.20
CA LEU A 176 3.36 -3.24 -5.09
C LEU A 176 2.47 -2.75 -6.22
N MET A 177 2.50 -1.45 -6.53
CA MET A 177 1.77 -0.88 -7.66
C MET A 177 2.77 -0.31 -8.65
N THR A 178 2.60 -0.65 -9.93
CA THR A 178 3.45 -0.13 -10.99
C THR A 178 2.64 0.03 -12.27
N GLY A 179 2.79 1.17 -12.95
CA GLY A 179 2.20 1.37 -14.28
C GLY A 179 3.02 0.75 -15.42
N THR A 180 4.24 0.27 -15.13
CA THR A 180 5.20 -0.21 -16.12
C THR A 180 5.76 -1.59 -15.76
N PRO A 181 4.93 -2.63 -15.58
CA PRO A 181 5.42 -3.97 -15.25
C PRO A 181 6.31 -4.56 -16.35
N ILE A 182 6.04 -4.24 -17.62
CA ILE A 182 6.68 -4.83 -18.82
C ILE A 182 8.03 -4.18 -19.17
N GLN A 183 8.27 -2.93 -18.78
CA GLN A 183 9.56 -2.25 -19.01
C GLN A 183 10.64 -2.67 -18.00
N ASN A 184 10.33 -3.58 -17.08
CA ASN A 184 11.29 -4.13 -16.14
C ASN A 184 11.98 -5.34 -16.76
N HIS A 185 13.31 -5.38 -16.74
CA HIS A 185 14.04 -6.58 -17.14
C HIS A 185 13.55 -7.79 -16.32
N THR A 186 13.55 -9.01 -16.89
CA THR A 186 13.03 -10.22 -16.22
C THR A 186 13.57 -10.43 -14.80
N GLY A 187 14.82 -10.02 -14.53
CA GLY A 187 15.43 -10.05 -13.20
C GLY A 187 14.84 -9.04 -12.19
N GLU A 188 14.32 -7.90 -12.65
CA GLU A 188 13.69 -6.88 -11.80
C GLU A 188 12.31 -7.33 -11.33
N LEU A 189 11.50 -7.91 -12.23
CA LEU A 189 10.21 -8.48 -11.86
C LEU A 189 10.39 -9.65 -10.88
N TYR A 190 11.40 -10.49 -11.11
CA TYR A 190 11.77 -11.56 -10.18
C TYR A 190 12.18 -11.03 -8.80
N SER A 191 12.91 -9.90 -8.75
CA SER A 191 13.32 -9.25 -7.51
C SER A 191 12.11 -8.71 -6.72
N LEU A 192 11.14 -8.10 -7.40
CA LEU A 192 9.89 -7.64 -6.79
C LEU A 192 9.02 -8.81 -6.30
N LEU A 193 8.92 -9.89 -7.09
CA LEU A 193 8.16 -11.08 -6.71
C LEU A 193 8.76 -11.79 -5.50
N THR A 194 10.08 -11.96 -5.49
CA THR A 194 10.81 -12.53 -4.34
C THR A 194 10.69 -11.63 -3.10
N PHE A 195 10.54 -10.32 -3.29
CA PHE A 195 10.31 -9.41 -2.18
C PHE A 195 8.93 -9.60 -1.54
N VAL A 196 7.90 -9.79 -2.37
CA VAL A 196 6.49 -9.89 -1.99
C VAL A 196 6.10 -11.27 -1.46
N ASP A 197 6.73 -12.32 -1.99
CA ASP A 197 6.48 -13.72 -1.61
C ASP A 197 7.81 -14.51 -1.62
N PRO A 198 8.61 -14.40 -0.55
CA PRO A 198 9.93 -15.03 -0.49
C PRO A 198 9.89 -16.56 -0.37
N VAL A 199 8.73 -17.17 -0.06
CA VAL A 199 8.60 -18.62 0.18
C VAL A 199 8.17 -19.36 -1.08
N ARG A 200 7.31 -18.77 -1.93
CA ARG A 200 6.80 -19.42 -3.15
C ARG A 200 7.54 -19.04 -4.44
N SER A 201 8.55 -18.17 -4.39
CA SER A 201 9.31 -17.75 -5.57
C SER A 201 10.18 -18.85 -6.21
N LEU A 202 10.29 -20.02 -5.58
CA LEU A 202 11.13 -21.16 -6.00
C LEU A 202 10.42 -22.22 -6.87
N SER A 203 9.19 -21.99 -7.36
CA SER A 203 8.48 -22.99 -8.19
C SER A 203 7.75 -22.40 -9.39
N SER A 204 7.56 -23.25 -10.40
CA SER A 204 7.06 -23.08 -11.78
C SER A 204 5.69 -22.40 -12.00
N GLN A 205 5.23 -21.54 -11.08
CA GLN A 205 3.93 -20.85 -11.13
C GLN A 205 4.00 -19.36 -11.55
N LEU A 206 5.15 -18.90 -12.05
CA LEU A 206 5.38 -17.48 -12.40
C LEU A 206 4.53 -17.00 -13.59
N GLU A 207 4.30 -17.84 -14.60
CA GLU A 207 3.57 -17.48 -15.83
C GLU A 207 2.06 -17.27 -15.61
N THR A 208 1.44 -18.05 -14.71
CA THR A 208 0.01 -17.91 -14.38
C THR A 208 -0.26 -16.69 -13.49
N LYS A 209 0.72 -16.23 -12.72
CA LYS A 209 0.57 -15.04 -11.85
C LYS A 209 0.66 -13.74 -12.66
N ILE A 210 1.54 -13.65 -13.66
CA ILE A 210 1.73 -12.43 -14.47
C ILE A 210 0.60 -12.21 -15.48
N SER A 211 0.05 -13.29 -16.06
CA SER A 211 -1.05 -13.21 -17.04
C SER A 211 -2.39 -12.71 -16.46
N GLY A 212 -2.58 -12.75 -15.14
CA GLY A 212 -3.72 -12.12 -14.46
C GLY A 212 -3.50 -10.65 -14.06
N ILE A 213 -2.29 -10.11 -14.26
CA ILE A 213 -1.81 -8.85 -13.67
C ILE A 213 -1.83 -7.66 -14.64
N CYS A 214 -1.86 -7.90 -15.95
CA CYS A 214 -1.88 -6.83 -16.95
C CYS A 214 -3.14 -6.92 -17.80
N ARG A 215 -4.10 -6.03 -17.55
CA ARG A 215 -5.14 -5.74 -18.54
C ARG A 215 -4.68 -4.55 -19.38
N HIS A 216 -4.47 -4.80 -20.67
CA HIS A 216 -4.38 -3.78 -21.71
C HIS A 216 -5.75 -3.14 -21.93
#